data_AF-A0A7Z1S180-F1
#
_entry.id   AF-A0A7Z1S180-F1
#
_cell.length_a   1.000
_cell.length_b   1.000
_cell.length_c   1.000
_cell.angle_alpha   90.00
_cell.angle_beta   90.00
_cell.angle_gamma   90.00
#
_symmetry.space_group_name_H-M   'P 1'
#
loop_
_entity.id
_entity.type
_entity.pdbx_description
1 polymer ?
#
loop_
_entity_poly.entity_id
_entity_poly.type
_entity_poly.pdbx_seq_one_letter_code
_entity_poly.pdbx_strand_id
1 'polypeptide(L)'
;MKLLVKAIIYVSVTFAVVAMVCVLAVYFYMFNGNLSANSSDWANFGSYVGGLTTPVLSFCALVALLASLRVQQIEFNSLSESQAIQLEVATQSHEATLINNHKQTLLRFLEQFITSHQIMIQQNQLIIQEQRQKQSQKSPFYSPNQGQDAYSKINESIGYIRLATTLSFELTLQEFNSVDLLNSFFASKVTELKLDLQTTEE
;
A
#
# COMPACT_ATOMS: atom_id res chain seq x y z
N MET A 1 -8.40 -26.99 -13.59
CA MET A 1 -7.64 -27.84 -12.64
C MET A 1 -8.46 -28.31 -11.43
N LYS A 2 -9.10 -27.40 -10.68
CA LYS A 2 -9.96 -27.75 -9.53
C LYS A 2 -11.08 -28.76 -9.85
N LEU A 3 -11.66 -28.68 -11.05
CA LEU A 3 -12.68 -29.62 -11.53
C LEU A 3 -12.13 -31.03 -11.79
N LEU A 4 -10.90 -31.14 -12.30
CA LEU A 4 -10.26 -32.44 -12.57
C LEU A 4 -9.91 -33.17 -11.28
N VAL A 5 -9.43 -32.44 -10.27
CA VAL A 5 -9.10 -33.04 -8.96
C VAL A 5 -10.35 -33.44 -8.22
N LYS A 6 -11.41 -32.62 -8.26
CA LYS A 6 -12.74 -33.03 -7.78
C LYS A 6 -13.21 -34.30 -8.48
N ALA A 7 -13.11 -34.38 -9.80
CA ALA A 7 -13.50 -35.57 -10.56
C ALA A 7 -12.67 -36.81 -10.17
N ILE A 8 -11.35 -36.69 -10.00
CA ILE A 8 -10.48 -37.79 -9.55
C ILE A 8 -10.88 -38.27 -8.16
N ILE A 9 -11.17 -37.35 -7.23
CA ILE A 9 -11.62 -37.70 -5.88
C ILE A 9 -12.98 -38.38 -5.93
N TYR A 10 -13.96 -37.84 -6.67
CA TYR A 10 -15.27 -38.46 -6.81
C TYR A 10 -15.20 -39.86 -7.42
N VAL A 11 -14.43 -40.04 -8.50
CA VAL A 11 -14.23 -41.34 -9.15
C VAL A 11 -13.57 -42.34 -8.21
N SER A 12 -12.53 -41.93 -7.47
CA SER A 12 -11.83 -42.77 -6.49
C SER A 12 -12.76 -43.23 -5.36
N VAL A 13 -13.60 -42.33 -4.84
CA VAL A 13 -14.58 -42.64 -3.80
C VAL A 13 -15.69 -43.55 -4.32
N THR A 14 -16.25 -43.26 -5.51
CA THR A 14 -17.28 -44.12 -6.12
C THR A 14 -16.73 -45.52 -6.40
N PHE A 15 -15.50 -45.64 -6.89
CA PHE A 15 -14.84 -46.93 -7.11
C PHE A 15 -14.66 -47.73 -5.81
N ALA A 16 -14.22 -47.07 -4.73
CA ALA A 16 -14.08 -47.69 -3.42
C ALA A 16 -15.43 -48.23 -2.88
N VAL A 17 -16.50 -47.45 -3.02
CA VAL A 17 -17.85 -47.86 -2.59
C VAL A 17 -18.36 -49.04 -3.41
N VAL A 18 -18.19 -49.00 -4.75
CA VAL A 18 -18.59 -50.10 -5.64
C VAL A 18 -17.80 -51.37 -5.30
N ALA A 19 -16.49 -51.27 -5.10
CA ALA A 19 -15.66 -52.42 -4.71
C ALA A 19 -16.13 -53.04 -3.39
N MET A 20 -16.46 -52.22 -2.39
CA MET A 20 -17.00 -52.71 -1.11
C MET A 20 -18.35 -53.41 -1.28
N VAL A 21 -19.28 -52.82 -2.05
CA VAL A 21 -20.58 -53.43 -2.34
C VAL A 21 -20.42 -54.76 -3.11
N CYS A 22 -19.49 -54.83 -4.07
CA CYS A 22 -19.19 -56.07 -4.79
C CYS A 22 -18.66 -57.17 -3.87
N VAL A 23 -17.74 -56.87 -2.94
CA VAL A 23 -17.22 -57.85 -1.98
C VAL A 23 -18.35 -58.39 -1.10
N LEU A 24 -19.24 -57.52 -0.62
CA LEU A 24 -20.41 -57.92 0.17
C LEU A 24 -21.40 -58.77 -0.65
N ALA A 25 -21.70 -58.36 -1.87
CA ALA A 25 -22.63 -59.09 -2.75
C ALA A 25 -22.13 -60.49 -3.09
N VAL A 26 -20.84 -60.63 -3.41
CA VAL A 26 -20.22 -61.94 -3.66
C VAL A 26 -20.23 -62.81 -2.40
N TYR A 27 -19.96 -62.23 -1.22
CA TYR A 27 -20.01 -62.96 0.04
C TYR A 27 -21.42 -63.51 0.33
N PHE A 28 -22.47 -62.68 0.26
CA PHE A 28 -23.85 -63.13 0.51
C PHE A 28 -24.36 -64.09 -0.57
N TYR A 29 -23.90 -63.97 -1.81
CA TYR A 29 -24.23 -64.91 -2.88
C TYR A 29 -23.62 -66.30 -2.65
N MET A 30 -22.35 -66.35 -2.22
CA MET A 30 -21.62 -67.60 -2.02
C MET A 30 -22.02 -68.30 -0.71
N PHE A 31 -22.28 -67.53 0.34
CA PHE A 31 -22.64 -68.00 1.67
C PHE A 31 -24.12 -67.70 1.97
N ASN A 32 -25.02 -68.33 1.21
CA ASN A 32 -26.46 -68.23 1.46
C ASN A 32 -26.86 -69.13 2.64
N GLY A 33 -27.03 -68.55 3.83
CA GLY A 33 -27.41 -69.25 5.07
C GLY A 33 -27.96 -68.31 6.15
N ASN A 34 -28.41 -68.87 7.29
CA ASN A 34 -28.83 -68.08 8.45
C ASN A 34 -27.65 -67.31 9.07
N LEU A 35 -27.94 -66.14 9.66
CA LEU A 35 -26.94 -65.37 10.41
C LEU A 35 -26.33 -66.25 11.50
N SER A 36 -25.00 -66.37 11.51
CA SER A 36 -24.31 -67.18 12.52
C SER A 36 -24.44 -66.55 13.90
N ALA A 37 -24.80 -67.35 14.90
CA ALA A 37 -24.75 -66.99 16.30
C ALA A 37 -23.33 -67.05 16.89
N ASN A 38 -22.37 -67.63 16.16
CA ASN A 38 -20.99 -67.77 16.59
C ASN A 38 -20.18 -66.51 16.26
N SER A 39 -19.55 -65.91 17.28
CA SER A 39 -18.72 -64.72 17.11
C SER A 39 -17.49 -64.96 16.20
N SER A 40 -16.98 -66.19 16.13
CA SER A 40 -15.83 -66.56 15.27
C SER A 40 -16.12 -66.35 13.78
N ASP A 41 -17.35 -66.63 13.33
CA ASP A 41 -17.73 -66.49 11.92
C ASP A 41 -17.77 -65.02 11.49
N TRP A 42 -18.21 -64.14 12.41
CA TRP A 42 -18.15 -62.69 12.21
C TRP A 42 -16.71 -62.14 12.19
N ALA A 43 -15.81 -62.71 12.99
CA ALA A 43 -14.39 -62.35 12.96
C ALA A 43 -13.72 -62.74 11.63
N ASN A 44 -14.05 -63.92 11.09
CA ASN A 44 -13.56 -64.39 9.79
C ASN A 44 -14.12 -63.55 8.63
N PHE A 45 -15.42 -63.21 8.67
CA PHE A 45 -16.03 -62.29 7.71
C PHE A 45 -15.35 -60.92 7.70
N GLY A 46 -15.17 -60.33 8.89
CA GLY A 46 -14.49 -59.05 9.04
C GLY A 46 -13.06 -59.09 8.52
N SER A 47 -12.35 -60.21 8.72
CA SER A 47 -10.99 -60.40 8.21
C SER A 47 -10.93 -60.54 6.69
N TYR A 48 -11.89 -61.23 6.07
CA TYR A 48 -12.00 -61.37 4.61
C TYR A 48 -12.35 -60.04 3.93
N VAL A 49 -13.40 -59.37 4.41
CA VAL A 49 -13.83 -58.07 3.88
C VAL A 49 -12.75 -57.02 4.12
N GLY A 50 -12.21 -56.95 5.33
CA GLY A 50 -11.13 -56.02 5.69
C GLY A 50 -9.85 -56.28 4.89
N GLY A 51 -9.46 -57.53 4.68
CA GLY A 51 -8.26 -57.91 3.92
C GLY A 51 -8.33 -57.51 2.45
N LEU A 52 -9.51 -57.59 1.82
CA LEU A 52 -9.69 -57.23 0.42
C LEU A 52 -9.95 -55.73 0.21
N THR A 53 -10.69 -55.08 1.11
CA THR A 53 -11.07 -53.67 0.96
C THR A 53 -9.96 -52.71 1.39
N THR A 54 -9.16 -53.07 2.40
CA THR A 54 -8.12 -52.17 2.94
C THR A 54 -7.06 -51.75 1.92
N PRO A 55 -6.50 -52.65 1.07
CA PRO A 55 -5.54 -52.25 0.05
C PRO A 55 -6.13 -51.30 -1.00
N VAL A 56 -7.38 -51.54 -1.43
CA VAL A 56 -8.09 -50.69 -2.39
C VAL A 56 -8.34 -49.29 -1.81
N LEU A 57 -8.85 -49.23 -0.58
CA LEU A 57 -9.08 -47.98 0.13
C LEU A 57 -7.78 -47.20 0.36
N SER A 58 -6.70 -47.88 0.73
CA SER A 58 -5.38 -47.28 0.94
C SER A 58 -4.82 -46.68 -0.36
N PHE A 59 -4.98 -47.38 -1.48
CA PHE A 59 -4.59 -46.87 -2.80
C PHE A 59 -5.42 -45.65 -3.21
N CYS A 60 -6.75 -45.71 -3.06
CA CYS A 60 -7.65 -44.59 -3.33
C CYS A 60 -7.30 -43.35 -2.48
N ALA A 61 -6.98 -43.55 -1.20
CA ALA A 61 -6.55 -42.49 -0.29
C ALA A 61 -5.21 -41.87 -0.72
N LEU A 62 -4.24 -42.70 -1.14
CA LEU A 62 -2.96 -42.23 -1.65
C LEU A 62 -3.13 -41.36 -2.91
N VAL A 63 -3.95 -41.80 -3.86
CA VAL A 63 -4.23 -41.03 -5.09
C VAL A 63 -4.90 -39.69 -4.77
N ALA A 64 -5.88 -39.68 -3.86
CA ALA A 64 -6.54 -38.46 -3.43
C ALA A 64 -5.58 -37.48 -2.72
N LEU A 65 -4.68 -38.00 -1.88
CA LEU A 65 -3.65 -37.22 -1.21
C LEU A 65 -2.67 -36.61 -2.22
N LEU A 66 -2.16 -37.41 -3.17
CA LEU A 66 -1.26 -36.94 -4.21
C LEU A 66 -1.90 -35.85 -5.08
N ALA A 67 -3.17 -36.03 -5.46
CA ALA A 67 -3.91 -35.02 -6.19
C ALA A 67 -4.06 -33.71 -5.38
N SER A 68 -4.32 -33.82 -4.08
CA SER A 68 -4.43 -32.67 -3.18
C SER A 68 -3.08 -31.94 -3.04
N LEU A 69 -1.98 -32.67 -2.86
CA LEU A 69 -0.63 -32.10 -2.78
C LEU A 69 -0.25 -31.34 -4.06
N ARG A 70 -0.62 -31.86 -5.24
CA ARG A 70 -0.37 -31.17 -6.52
C ARG A 70 -1.13 -29.84 -6.61
N VAL A 71 -2.39 -29.80 -6.16
CA VAL A 71 -3.15 -28.54 -6.11
C VAL A 71 -2.52 -27.58 -5.12
N GLN A 72 -2.17 -28.07 -3.93
CA GLN A 72 -1.56 -27.25 -2.89
C GLN A 72 -0.23 -26.63 -3.36
N GLN A 73 0.60 -27.37 -4.10
CA GLN A 73 1.84 -26.84 -4.67
C GLN A 73 1.61 -25.73 -5.69
N ILE A 74 0.59 -25.89 -6.54
CA ILE A 74 0.25 -24.88 -7.57
C ILE A 74 -0.32 -23.63 -6.92
N GLU A 75 -1.21 -23.78 -5.93
CA GLU A 75 -1.76 -22.65 -5.17
C GLU A 75 -0.65 -21.94 -4.39
N PHE A 76 0.26 -22.68 -3.75
CA PHE A 76 1.43 -22.11 -3.06
C PHE A 76 2.31 -21.30 -4.01
N ASN A 77 2.65 -21.83 -5.19
CA ASN A 77 3.46 -21.12 -6.18
C ASN A 77 2.75 -19.84 -6.66
N SER A 78 1.45 -19.92 -6.97
CA SER A 78 0.68 -18.75 -7.41
C SER A 78 0.58 -17.67 -6.33
N LEU A 79 0.46 -18.09 -5.06
CA LEU A 79 0.44 -17.18 -3.91
C LEU A 79 1.81 -16.53 -3.71
N SER A 80 2.90 -17.31 -3.83
CA SER A 80 4.26 -16.80 -3.72
C SER A 80 4.58 -15.77 -4.80
N GLU A 81 4.17 -16.02 -6.05
CA GLU A 81 4.33 -15.07 -7.15
C GLU A 81 3.53 -13.80 -6.91
N SER A 82 2.27 -13.94 -6.48
CA SER A 82 1.42 -12.80 -6.14
C SER A 82 1.98 -11.98 -4.96
N GLN A 83 2.61 -12.62 -3.97
CA GLN A 83 3.27 -11.92 -2.87
C GLN A 83 4.54 -11.19 -3.31
N ALA A 84 5.33 -11.76 -4.21
CA ALA A 84 6.51 -11.10 -4.76
C ALA A 84 6.12 -9.81 -5.52
N ILE A 85 5.10 -9.90 -6.38
CA ILE A 85 4.56 -8.73 -7.10
C ILE A 85 4.01 -7.69 -6.12
N GLN A 86 3.27 -8.11 -5.09
CA GLN A 86 2.76 -7.20 -4.07
C GLN A 86 3.87 -6.51 -3.28
N LEU A 87 4.94 -7.21 -2.94
CA LEU A 87 6.09 -6.63 -2.26
C LEU A 87 6.79 -5.60 -3.14
N GLU A 88 7.02 -5.92 -4.41
CA GLU A 88 7.60 -5.00 -5.39
C GLU A 88 6.76 -3.72 -5.54
N VAL A 89 5.45 -3.87 -5.79
CA VAL A 89 4.51 -2.74 -5.87
C VAL A 89 4.46 -1.97 -4.54
N ALA A 90 4.48 -2.65 -3.40
CA ALA A 90 4.49 -2.00 -2.09
C ALA A 90 5.78 -1.17 -1.89
N THR A 91 6.95 -1.70 -2.25
CA THR A 91 8.22 -0.97 -2.16
C THR A 91 8.23 0.26 -3.06
N GLN A 92 7.82 0.12 -4.32
CA GLN A 92 7.73 1.23 -5.26
C GLN A 92 6.71 2.28 -4.80
N SER A 93 5.54 1.85 -4.33
CA SER A 93 4.52 2.75 -3.80
C SER A 93 4.98 3.46 -2.53
N HIS A 94 5.79 2.81 -1.69
CA HIS A 94 6.37 3.39 -0.49
C HIS A 94 7.38 4.49 -0.85
N GLU A 95 8.29 4.23 -1.80
CA GLU A 95 9.24 5.22 -2.28
C GLU A 95 8.54 6.44 -2.90
N ALA A 96 7.54 6.21 -3.77
CA ALA A 96 6.73 7.28 -4.34
C ALA A 96 5.99 8.10 -3.25
N THR A 97 5.52 7.42 -2.20
CA THR A 97 4.87 8.05 -1.04
C THR A 97 5.85 8.92 -0.25
N LEU A 98 7.08 8.46 -0.03
CA LEU A 98 8.12 9.25 0.65
C LEU A 98 8.43 10.54 -0.10
N ILE A 99 8.62 10.45 -1.43
CA ILE A 99 8.89 11.61 -2.29
C ILE A 99 7.70 12.59 -2.24
N ASN A 100 6.47 12.07 -2.37
CA ASN A 100 5.28 12.92 -2.32
C ASN A 100 5.10 13.57 -0.95
N ASN A 101 5.31 12.84 0.15
CA ASN A 101 5.23 13.40 1.51
C ASN A 101 6.28 14.50 1.73
N HIS A 102 7.50 14.32 1.23
CA HIS A 102 8.54 15.33 1.31
C HIS A 102 8.19 16.57 0.48
N LYS A 103 7.74 16.38 -0.76
CA LYS A 103 7.24 17.47 -1.63
C LYS A 103 6.10 18.25 -0.98
N GLN A 104 5.13 17.56 -0.38
CA GLN A 104 4.04 18.18 0.39
C GLN A 104 4.55 18.97 1.60
N THR A 105 5.59 18.48 2.27
CA THR A 105 6.21 19.19 3.40
C THR A 105 6.89 20.48 2.95
N LEU A 106 7.63 20.45 1.84
CA LEU A 106 8.24 21.64 1.24
C LEU A 106 7.19 22.66 0.80
N LEU A 107 6.10 22.21 0.16
CA LEU A 107 5.00 23.09 -0.25
C LEU A 107 4.32 23.74 0.96
N ARG A 108 4.05 22.99 2.04
CA ARG A 108 3.49 23.55 3.28
C ARG A 108 4.42 24.57 3.92
N PHE A 109 5.73 24.33 3.89
CA PHE A 109 6.72 25.29 4.38
C PHE A 109 6.67 26.59 3.57
N LEU A 110 6.61 26.50 2.23
CA LEU A 110 6.48 27.68 1.37
C LEU A 110 5.16 28.42 1.59
N GLU A 111 4.05 27.71 1.80
CA GLU A 111 2.76 28.31 2.12
C GLU A 111 2.78 29.04 3.48
N GLN A 112 3.39 28.43 4.49
CA GLN A 112 3.59 29.06 5.80
C GLN A 112 4.51 30.29 5.68
N PHE A 113 5.54 30.22 4.86
CA PHE A 113 6.45 31.34 4.58
C PHE A 113 5.73 32.50 3.90
N ILE A 114 4.93 32.23 2.86
CA ILE A 114 4.07 33.22 2.19
C ILE A 114 3.12 33.86 3.20
N THR A 115 2.45 33.05 4.03
CA THR A 115 1.52 33.53 5.05
C THR A 115 2.23 34.43 6.07
N SER A 116 3.43 34.07 6.50
CA SER A 116 4.22 34.88 7.42
C SER A 116 4.55 36.26 6.84
N HIS A 117 4.97 36.33 5.57
CA HIS A 117 5.22 37.59 4.89
C HIS A 117 3.95 38.40 4.63
N GLN A 118 2.81 37.74 4.35
CA GLN A 118 1.52 38.43 4.27
C GLN A 118 1.15 39.11 5.59
N ILE A 119 1.37 38.44 6.72
CA ILE A 119 1.16 39.03 8.06
C ILE A 119 2.12 40.21 8.29
N MET A 120 3.40 40.08 7.89
CA MET A 120 4.36 41.20 8.01
C MET A 120 3.94 42.41 7.16
N ILE A 121 3.39 42.19 5.96
CA ILE A 121 2.82 43.25 5.14
C ILE A 121 1.65 43.92 5.86
N GLN A 122 0.71 43.13 6.41
CA GLN A 122 -0.43 43.67 7.16
C GLN A 122 0.01 44.52 8.36
N GLN A 123 0.99 44.05 9.13
CA GLN A 123 1.55 44.80 10.27
C GLN A 123 2.18 46.13 9.83
N ASN A 124 3.02 46.10 8.78
CA ASN A 124 3.64 47.32 8.27
C ASN A 124 2.63 48.28 7.63
N GLN A 125 1.55 47.77 7.03
CA GLN A 125 0.44 48.61 6.55
C GLN A 125 -0.24 49.36 7.70
N LEU A 126 -0.44 48.71 8.85
CA LEU A 126 -0.98 49.36 10.05
C LEU A 126 -0.04 50.46 10.56
N ILE A 127 1.27 50.21 10.60
CA ILE A 127 2.27 51.23 10.99
C ILE A 127 2.17 52.47 10.09
N ILE A 128 2.09 52.29 8.77
CA ILE A 128 1.95 53.40 7.81
C ILE A 128 0.65 54.17 8.06
N GLN A 129 -0.46 53.49 8.36
CA GLN A 129 -1.72 54.14 8.70
C GLN A 129 -1.62 54.95 10.00
N GLU A 130 -1.01 54.37 11.03
CA GLU A 130 -0.81 55.04 12.32
C GLU A 130 0.05 56.30 12.18
N GLN A 131 1.14 56.23 11.40
CA GLN A 131 2.00 57.39 11.16
C GLN A 131 1.28 58.48 10.37
N ARG A 132 0.45 58.13 9.37
CA ARG A 132 -0.38 59.10 8.65
C ARG A 132 -1.36 59.83 9.59
N GLN A 133 -1.97 59.12 10.54
CA GLN A 133 -2.85 59.73 11.53
C GLN A 133 -2.08 60.67 12.48
N LYS A 134 -0.93 60.22 13.02
CA LYS A 134 -0.05 61.04 13.88
C LYS A 134 0.42 62.31 13.17
N GLN A 135 0.74 62.22 11.88
CA GLN A 135 1.08 63.36 11.04
C GLN A 135 -0.08 64.36 10.95
N SER A 136 -1.28 63.87 10.64
CA SER A 136 -2.49 64.71 10.54
C SER A 136 -2.84 65.39 11.87
N GLN A 137 -2.59 64.71 13.00
CA GLN A 137 -2.84 65.24 14.34
C GLN A 137 -1.70 66.11 14.89
N LYS A 138 -0.61 66.30 14.12
CA LYS A 138 0.62 66.96 14.58
C LYS A 138 1.15 66.38 15.90
N SER A 139 1.02 65.07 16.07
CA SER A 139 1.45 64.38 17.28
C SER A 139 2.96 64.51 17.49
N PRO A 140 3.45 64.73 18.73
CA PRO A 140 4.88 64.72 19.04
C PRO A 140 5.58 63.40 18.74
N PHE A 141 4.82 62.30 18.59
CA PHE A 141 5.33 60.96 18.33
C PHE A 141 5.33 60.58 16.84
N TYR A 142 5.05 61.52 15.94
CA TYR A 142 5.18 61.28 14.50
C TYR A 142 6.65 61.12 14.09
N SER A 143 6.96 60.04 13.37
CA SER A 143 8.29 59.79 12.82
C SER A 143 8.21 59.39 11.34
N PRO A 144 8.66 60.24 10.40
CA PRO A 144 8.67 59.92 8.97
C PRO A 144 9.43 58.62 8.65
N ASN A 145 10.56 58.40 9.34
CA ASN A 145 11.44 57.27 9.10
C ASN A 145 10.75 55.93 9.41
N GLN A 146 9.82 55.90 10.39
CA GLN A 146 9.07 54.68 10.70
C GLN A 146 8.10 54.28 9.59
N GLY A 147 7.47 55.25 8.92
CA GLY A 147 6.60 54.98 7.76
C GLY A 147 7.40 54.52 6.54
N GLN A 148 8.57 55.11 6.32
CA GLN A 148 9.45 54.74 5.21
C GLN A 148 10.08 53.35 5.41
N ASP A 149 10.54 53.01 6.61
CA ASP A 149 11.04 51.68 6.97
C ASP A 149 9.96 50.60 6.77
N ALA A 150 8.73 50.86 7.23
CA ALA A 150 7.60 49.97 7.02
C ALA A 150 7.29 49.77 5.52
N TYR A 151 7.43 50.80 4.69
CA TYR A 151 7.27 50.69 3.24
C TYR A 151 8.36 49.81 2.60
N SER A 152 9.63 49.99 2.99
CA SER A 152 10.75 49.14 2.51
C SER A 152 10.49 47.66 2.80
N LYS A 153 10.12 47.35 4.06
CA LYS A 153 9.82 45.99 4.51
C LYS A 153 8.66 45.34 3.76
N ILE A 154 7.67 46.13 3.33
CA ILE A 154 6.58 45.64 2.48
C ILE A 154 7.13 45.24 1.10
N ASN A 155 7.95 46.08 0.48
CA ASN A 155 8.53 45.77 -0.84
C ASN A 155 9.39 44.51 -0.80
N GLU A 156 10.26 44.37 0.21
CA GLU A 156 11.05 43.16 0.43
C GLU A 156 10.15 41.93 0.58
N SER A 157 9.10 42.02 1.40
CA SER A 157 8.13 40.93 1.60
C SER A 157 7.46 40.49 0.30
N ILE A 158 7.12 41.44 -0.57
CA ILE A 158 6.51 41.15 -1.87
C ILE A 158 7.51 40.37 -2.76
N GLY A 159 8.81 40.71 -2.70
CA GLY A 159 9.87 39.96 -3.37
C GLY A 159 9.94 38.51 -2.89
N TYR A 160 9.99 38.30 -1.58
CA TYR A 160 10.02 36.97 -0.97
C TYR A 160 8.77 36.12 -1.29
N ILE A 161 7.57 36.74 -1.32
CA ILE A 161 6.33 36.04 -1.70
C ILE A 161 6.39 35.59 -3.17
N ARG A 162 6.89 36.44 -4.09
CA ARG A 162 7.04 36.07 -5.51
C ARG A 162 8.02 34.92 -5.69
N LEU A 163 9.14 34.94 -4.96
CA LEU A 163 10.11 33.84 -4.95
C LEU A 163 9.46 32.53 -4.51
N ALA A 164 8.81 32.54 -3.34
CA ALA A 164 8.18 31.34 -2.78
C ALA A 164 7.05 30.80 -3.67
N THR A 165 6.29 31.68 -4.32
CA THR A 165 5.24 31.31 -5.27
C THR A 165 5.82 30.64 -6.53
N THR A 166 6.91 31.20 -7.08
CA THR A 166 7.60 30.63 -8.24
C THR A 166 8.16 29.25 -7.92
N LEU A 167 8.83 29.11 -6.77
CA LEU A 167 9.37 27.83 -6.32
C LEU A 167 8.27 26.80 -6.06
N SER A 168 7.12 27.21 -5.50
CA SER A 168 5.96 26.33 -5.31
C SER A 168 5.42 25.81 -6.65
N PHE A 169 5.38 26.67 -7.67
CA PHE A 169 4.93 26.28 -9.01
C PHE A 169 5.91 25.31 -9.68
N GLU A 170 7.21 25.59 -9.65
CA GLU A 170 8.21 24.70 -10.22
C GLU A 170 8.24 23.34 -9.51
N LEU A 171 8.15 23.33 -8.17
CA LEU A 171 8.05 22.10 -7.38
C LEU A 171 6.82 21.27 -7.76
N THR A 172 5.68 21.90 -8.02
CA THR A 172 4.44 21.17 -8.37
C THR A 172 4.52 20.53 -9.75
N LEU A 173 5.10 21.24 -10.74
CA LEU A 173 5.24 20.76 -12.12
C LEU A 173 6.27 19.65 -12.30
N GLN A 174 7.35 19.64 -11.50
CA GLN A 174 8.43 18.68 -11.67
C GLN A 174 8.13 17.34 -10.99
N GLU A 175 8.47 16.25 -11.71
CA GLU A 175 8.50 14.90 -11.17
C GLU A 175 9.90 14.58 -10.62
N PHE A 176 9.93 13.86 -9.50
CA PHE A 176 11.16 13.55 -8.78
C PHE A 176 11.25 12.04 -8.56
N ASN A 177 12.41 11.47 -8.89
CA ASN A 177 12.68 10.03 -8.73
C ASN A 177 13.33 9.70 -7.38
N SER A 178 13.77 10.71 -6.62
CA SER A 178 14.34 10.55 -5.28
C SER A 178 14.17 11.80 -4.44
N VAL A 179 14.24 11.61 -3.12
CA VAL A 179 14.23 12.72 -2.14
C VAL A 179 15.48 13.59 -2.28
N ASP A 180 16.63 13.01 -2.62
CA ASP A 180 17.89 13.75 -2.80
C ASP A 180 17.84 14.69 -4.02
N LEU A 181 17.24 14.24 -5.12
CA LEU A 181 17.05 15.07 -6.31
C LEU A 181 16.09 16.23 -6.01
N LEU A 182 15.04 15.96 -5.25
CA LEU A 182 14.11 16.99 -4.76
C LEU A 182 14.82 18.03 -3.87
N ASN A 183 15.66 17.58 -2.93
CA ASN A 183 16.41 18.48 -2.04
C ASN A 183 17.43 19.34 -2.78
N SER A 184 18.20 18.73 -3.69
CA SER A 184 19.19 19.45 -4.50
C SER A 184 18.53 20.46 -5.43
N PHE A 185 17.41 20.10 -6.06
CA PHE A 185 16.60 21.03 -6.85
C PHE A 185 16.14 22.23 -6.01
N PHE A 186 15.54 21.97 -4.85
CA PHE A 186 15.07 23.02 -3.95
C PHE A 186 16.21 23.96 -3.52
N ALA A 187 17.34 23.41 -3.10
CA ALA A 187 18.51 24.19 -2.67
C ALA A 187 19.11 25.04 -3.80
N SER A 188 19.20 24.47 -5.01
CA SER A 188 19.66 25.19 -6.20
C SER A 188 18.75 26.37 -6.51
N LYS A 189 17.43 26.16 -6.50
CA LYS A 189 16.47 27.20 -6.84
C LYS A 189 16.40 28.32 -5.82
N VAL A 190 16.47 28.00 -4.52
CA VAL A 190 16.59 29.01 -3.46
C VAL A 190 17.82 29.91 -3.68
N THR A 191 18.93 29.34 -4.16
CA THR A 191 20.17 30.09 -4.41
C THR A 191 20.05 30.99 -5.65
N GLU A 192 19.51 30.47 -6.75
CA GLU A 192 19.26 31.21 -7.99
C GLU A 192 18.32 32.41 -7.74
N LEU A 193 17.19 32.18 -7.10
CA LEU A 193 16.20 33.23 -6.84
C LEU A 193 16.67 34.28 -5.83
N LYS A 194 17.59 33.92 -4.91
CA LYS A 194 18.19 34.89 -3.99
C LYS A 194 19.15 35.84 -4.72
N LEU A 195 19.84 35.37 -5.74
CA LEU A 195 20.71 36.20 -6.58
C LEU A 195 19.88 37.20 -7.40
N ASP A 196 18.76 36.77 -7.98
CA ASP A 196 17.86 37.65 -8.74
C ASP A 196 17.29 38.79 -7.89
N LEU A 197 16.88 38.51 -6.64
CA LEU A 197 16.39 39.55 -5.72
C LEU A 197 17.46 40.61 -5.41
N GLN A 198 18.73 40.22 -5.29
CA GLN A 198 19.85 41.15 -5.04
C GLN A 198 20.15 42.03 -6.27
N THR A 199 19.98 41.51 -7.49
CA THR A 199 20.19 42.29 -8.72
C THR A 199 19.06 43.27 -9.07
N THR A 200 17.89 43.13 -8.43
CA THR A 200 16.73 44.00 -8.69
C THR A 200 16.70 45.24 -7.76
N GLU A 201 17.61 45.29 -6.76
CA GLU A 201 17.73 46.40 -5.79
C GLU A 201 18.88 47.39 -6.11
N GLU A 202 19.66 47.17 -7.18
CA GLU A 202 20.66 48.11 -7.74
C GLU A 202 20.09 48.95 -8.90
#